data_AF-A0A940CKP2-F1
#
_entry.id   AF-A0A940CKP2-F1
#
_cell.length_a   1.000
_cell.length_b   1.000
_cell.length_c   1.000
_cell.angle_alpha   90.00
_cell.angle_beta   90.00
_cell.angle_gamma   90.00
#
_symmetry.space_group_name_H-M   'P 1'
#
loop_
_entity.id
_entity.type
_entity.pdbx_description
1 polymer ?
#
loop_
_entity_poly.entity_id
_entity_poly.type
_entity_poly.pdbx_seq_one_letter_code
_entity_poly.pdbx_strand_id
1 'polypeptide(L)'
;MSANLASSLYLLTGVLFILALRGLSSPETSRRGNFFGILGMILAIGTTLFSLEIFVENLTFVFGALLIGGTIGAIIAFKIPMTAMPQLVAGFHSLVGLAAVLVGVSAYYSPEAFNLGEFQNIQTSSIIEMALGVSIGAITFSGSIIAFLKLQGIMTGSPIIFRGQHLLNAVLGLGIISLICYLVFNQSGINFWTLIGISFLIGFLIIIPIGGADMPVVISMLNSYSGWAAAGIGFTLENTALIITGALVGSSGAILSY
;
A
#
# COMPACT_ATOMS: atom_id res chain seq x y z
N MET A 1 -1.30 12.44 23.80
CA MET A 1 -2.32 11.43 24.24
C MET A 1 -1.60 10.27 24.93
N SER A 2 -2.21 9.55 25.88
CA SER A 2 -1.54 8.38 26.48
C SER A 2 -1.45 7.21 25.49
N ALA A 3 -0.37 6.41 25.56
CA ALA A 3 -0.15 5.27 24.67
C ALA A 3 -1.30 4.23 24.73
N ASN A 4 -1.86 4.01 25.93
CA ASN A 4 -2.98 3.09 26.14
C ASN A 4 -4.26 3.58 25.44
N LEU A 5 -4.52 4.89 25.47
CA LEU A 5 -5.68 5.46 24.79
C LEU A 5 -5.49 5.39 23.27
N ALA A 6 -4.30 5.75 22.76
CA ALA A 6 -3.98 5.64 21.34
C ALA A 6 -4.18 4.20 20.81
N SER A 7 -3.64 3.22 21.52
CA SER A 7 -3.75 1.79 21.18
C SER A 7 -5.21 1.32 21.18
N SER A 8 -6.00 1.77 22.16
CA SER A 8 -7.43 1.44 22.27
C SER A 8 -8.24 2.04 21.12
N LEU A 9 -7.92 3.26 20.70
CA LEU A 9 -8.56 3.91 19.56
C LEU A 9 -8.17 3.25 18.23
N TYR A 10 -6.91 2.84 18.05
CA TYR A 10 -6.50 2.05 16.88
C TYR A 10 -7.19 0.68 16.82
N LEU A 11 -7.39 0.01 17.96
CA LEU A 11 -8.18 -1.22 18.02
C LEU A 11 -9.63 -0.96 17.62
N LEU A 12 -10.24 0.12 18.12
CA LEU A 12 -11.60 0.52 17.75
C LEU A 12 -11.71 0.84 16.25
N THR A 13 -10.72 1.52 15.68
CA THR A 13 -10.58 1.73 14.23
C THR A 13 -10.60 0.39 13.49
N GLY A 14 -9.82 -0.59 13.94
CA GLY A 14 -9.81 -1.94 13.36
C GLY A 14 -11.19 -2.59 13.38
N VAL A 15 -11.91 -2.51 14.50
CA VAL A 15 -13.30 -3.01 14.61
C VAL A 15 -14.23 -2.30 13.63
N LEU A 16 -14.13 -0.97 13.49
CA LEU A 16 -14.93 -0.21 12.53
C LEU A 16 -14.68 -0.65 11.08
N PHE A 17 -13.42 -0.95 10.71
CA PHE A 17 -13.11 -1.48 9.38
C PHE A 17 -13.65 -2.90 9.14
N ILE A 18 -13.64 -3.77 10.16
CA ILE A 18 -14.29 -5.09 10.07
C ILE A 18 -15.80 -4.92 9.84
N LEU A 19 -16.45 -4.03 10.61
CA LEU A 19 -17.87 -3.72 10.44
C LEU A 19 -18.18 -3.08 9.10
N ALA A 20 -17.25 -2.28 8.56
CA ALA A 20 -17.37 -1.70 7.23
C ALA A 20 -17.42 -2.79 6.15
N LEU A 21 -16.44 -3.70 6.12
CA LEU A 21 -16.39 -4.80 5.16
C LEU A 21 -17.61 -5.73 5.28
N ARG A 22 -18.02 -6.05 6.51
CA ARG A 22 -19.23 -6.84 6.76
C ARG A 22 -20.50 -6.13 6.27
N GLY A 23 -20.59 -4.82 6.43
CA GLY A 23 -21.74 -4.06 5.92
C GLY A 23 -21.75 -3.97 4.40
N LEU A 24 -20.57 -3.94 3.76
CA LEU A 24 -20.45 -3.88 2.30
C LEU A 24 -20.80 -5.22 1.61
N SER A 25 -20.85 -6.34 2.34
CA SER A 25 -21.16 -7.65 1.77
C SER A 25 -22.65 -7.88 1.49
N SER A 26 -23.55 -6.96 1.84
CA SER A 26 -24.96 -7.03 1.43
C SER A 26 -25.51 -5.68 0.95
N PRO A 27 -26.37 -5.65 -0.08
CA PRO A 27 -26.97 -4.40 -0.55
C PRO A 27 -27.73 -3.65 0.56
N GLU A 28 -28.44 -4.38 1.42
CA GLU A 28 -29.25 -3.82 2.53
C GLU A 28 -28.41 -3.07 3.57
N THR A 29 -27.19 -3.55 3.85
CA THR A 29 -26.32 -2.96 4.88
C THR A 29 -25.18 -2.11 4.32
N SER A 30 -25.03 -2.05 2.99
CA SER A 30 -23.95 -1.37 2.26
C SER A 30 -23.69 0.07 2.73
N ARG A 31 -24.76 0.87 2.88
CA ARG A 31 -24.67 2.27 3.34
C ARG A 31 -24.12 2.37 4.76
N ARG A 32 -24.55 1.48 5.66
CA ARG A 32 -24.07 1.42 7.03
C ARG A 32 -22.61 0.97 7.09
N GLY A 33 -22.23 0.00 6.26
CA GLY A 33 -20.83 -0.42 6.08
C GLY A 33 -19.94 0.75 5.67
N ASN A 34 -20.35 1.51 4.64
CA ASN A 34 -19.61 2.69 4.21
C ASN A 34 -19.46 3.74 5.32
N PHE A 35 -20.51 3.97 6.12
CA PHE A 35 -20.45 4.90 7.26
C PHE A 35 -19.44 4.44 8.33
N PHE A 36 -19.39 3.15 8.65
CA PHE A 36 -18.36 2.62 9.56
C PHE A 36 -16.93 2.81 9.01
N GLY A 37 -16.74 2.67 7.70
CA GLY A 37 -15.45 2.94 7.05
C GLY A 37 -15.02 4.40 7.21
N ILE A 38 -15.94 5.35 7.00
CA ILE A 38 -15.69 6.79 7.19
C ILE A 38 -15.32 7.08 8.65
N LEU A 39 -16.09 6.57 9.61
CA LEU A 39 -15.78 6.75 11.04
C LEU A 39 -14.43 6.14 11.42
N GLY A 40 -14.11 4.95 10.91
CA GLY A 40 -12.83 4.29 11.13
C GLY A 40 -11.66 5.14 10.64
N MET A 41 -11.76 5.71 9.44
CA MET A 41 -10.73 6.57 8.86
C MET A 41 -10.56 7.89 9.63
N ILE A 42 -11.66 8.56 9.99
CA ILE A 42 -11.63 9.77 10.82
C ILE A 42 -10.94 9.48 12.16
N LEU A 43 -11.30 8.37 12.80
CA LEU A 43 -10.71 7.97 14.08
C LEU A 43 -9.22 7.65 13.95
N ALA A 44 -8.80 6.96 12.88
CA ALA A 44 -7.40 6.62 12.65
C ALA A 44 -6.52 7.87 12.46
N ILE A 45 -6.95 8.80 11.60
CA ILE A 45 -6.24 10.07 11.36
C ILE A 45 -6.22 10.89 12.65
N GLY A 46 -7.37 11.05 13.31
CA GLY A 46 -7.46 11.79 14.56
C GLY A 46 -6.53 11.22 15.63
N THR A 47 -6.54 9.90 15.84
CA THR A 47 -5.68 9.22 16.80
C THR A 47 -4.20 9.51 16.50
N THR A 48 -3.79 9.44 15.23
CA THR A 48 -2.40 9.73 14.83
C THR A 48 -2.02 11.19 15.13
N LEU A 49 -2.88 12.15 14.74
CA LEU A 49 -2.63 13.57 14.96
C LEU A 49 -2.54 13.95 16.44
N PHE A 50 -3.37 13.35 17.31
CA PHE A 50 -3.34 13.59 18.75
C PHE A 50 -2.28 12.78 19.52
N SER A 51 -1.70 11.75 18.89
CA SER A 51 -0.61 10.96 19.46
C SER A 51 0.74 11.64 19.28
N LEU A 52 0.93 12.33 18.16
CA LEU A 52 2.17 12.99 17.83
C LEU A 52 2.27 14.36 18.52
N GLU A 53 3.42 14.67 19.10
CA GLU A 53 3.76 16.01 19.57
C GLU A 53 4.22 16.84 18.36
N ILE A 54 3.26 17.23 17.53
CA ILE A 54 3.54 17.97 16.28
C ILE A 54 3.69 19.46 16.58
N PHE A 55 4.85 20.04 16.26
CA PHE A 55 5.01 21.50 16.22
C PHE A 55 4.00 22.12 15.25
N VAL A 56 3.48 23.31 15.56
CA VAL A 56 2.42 23.97 14.77
C VAL A 56 2.79 24.11 13.29
N GLU A 57 4.06 24.35 12.97
CA GLU A 57 4.55 24.47 11.59
C GLU A 57 4.36 23.17 10.78
N ASN A 58 4.53 22.01 11.42
CA ASN A 58 4.35 20.70 10.79
C ASN A 58 2.86 20.36 10.58
N LEU A 59 1.96 20.90 11.41
CA LEU A 59 0.51 20.72 11.21
C LEU A 59 0.05 21.35 9.89
N THR A 60 0.59 22.50 9.50
CA THR A 60 0.25 23.13 8.21
C THR A 60 0.61 22.24 7.04
N PHE A 61 1.77 21.58 7.06
CA PHE A 61 2.17 20.63 6.01
C PHE A 61 1.26 19.40 5.97
N VAL A 62 0.95 18.80 7.13
CA VAL A 62 0.08 17.62 7.21
C VAL A 62 -1.33 17.94 6.71
N PHE A 63 -1.95 19.01 7.22
CA PHE A 63 -3.28 19.41 6.77
C PHE A 63 -3.30 19.85 5.31
N GLY A 64 -2.25 20.54 4.85
CA GLY A 64 -2.10 20.92 3.44
C GLY A 64 -2.07 19.70 2.51
N ALA A 65 -1.26 18.70 2.84
CA ALA A 65 -1.17 17.46 2.08
C ALA A 65 -2.51 16.68 2.08
N LEU A 66 -3.16 16.56 3.24
CA LEU A 66 -4.47 15.90 3.36
C LEU A 66 -5.56 16.62 2.55
N LEU A 67 -5.60 17.96 2.60
CA LEU A 67 -6.57 18.76 1.86
C LEU A 67 -6.34 18.65 0.36
N ILE A 68 -5.10 18.77 -0.11
CA ILE A 68 -4.78 18.66 -1.55
C ILE A 68 -5.13 17.26 -2.05
N GLY A 69 -4.61 16.20 -1.41
CA GLY A 69 -4.87 14.83 -1.80
C GLY A 69 -6.35 14.45 -1.74
N GLY A 70 -7.01 14.79 -0.64
CA GLY A 70 -8.45 14.54 -0.43
C GLY A 70 -9.33 15.26 -1.45
N THR A 71 -9.01 16.52 -1.77
CA THR A 71 -9.79 17.31 -2.73
C THR A 71 -9.61 16.78 -4.15
N ILE A 72 -8.39 16.47 -4.57
CA ILE A 72 -8.11 15.88 -5.89
C ILE A 72 -8.83 14.53 -6.01
N GLY A 73 -8.69 13.67 -5.00
CA GLY A 73 -9.35 12.36 -4.97
C GLY A 73 -10.87 12.47 -5.06
N ALA A 74 -11.48 13.38 -4.30
CA ALA A 74 -12.93 13.62 -4.32
C ALA A 74 -13.42 14.12 -5.69
N ILE A 75 -12.70 15.05 -6.31
CA ILE A 75 -13.05 15.57 -7.64
C ILE A 75 -12.98 14.47 -8.71
N ILE A 76 -11.92 13.65 -8.68
CA ILE A 76 -11.76 12.54 -9.63
C ILE A 76 -12.90 11.53 -9.44
N ALA A 77 -13.14 11.09 -8.20
CA ALA A 77 -14.17 10.10 -7.89
C ALA A 77 -15.58 10.59 -8.25
N PHE A 78 -15.87 11.89 -8.12
CA PHE A 78 -17.17 12.45 -8.46
C PHE A 78 -17.41 12.58 -9.97
N LYS A 79 -16.35 12.79 -10.77
CA LYS A 79 -16.46 13.08 -12.20
C LYS A 79 -16.36 11.85 -13.11
N ILE A 80 -15.83 10.74 -12.61
CA ILE A 80 -15.51 9.58 -13.43
C ILE A 80 -16.76 8.73 -13.76
N PRO A 81 -16.97 8.30 -15.01
CA PRO A 81 -18.12 7.47 -15.35
C PRO A 81 -17.98 6.07 -14.75
N MET A 82 -19.13 5.44 -14.42
CA MET A 82 -19.15 4.10 -13.82
C MET A 82 -18.50 3.01 -14.70
N THR A 83 -18.51 3.20 -16.03
CA THR A 83 -17.83 2.33 -16.99
C THR A 83 -16.30 2.39 -16.88
N ALA A 84 -15.75 3.43 -16.26
CA ALA A 84 -14.32 3.65 -16.04
C ALA A 84 -13.86 3.32 -14.61
N MET A 85 -14.72 2.69 -13.79
CA MET A 85 -14.38 2.32 -12.42
C MET A 85 -13.22 1.33 -12.33
N PRO A 86 -13.08 0.30 -13.20
CA PRO A 86 -11.97 -0.65 -13.09
C PRO A 86 -10.59 0.01 -13.15
N GLN A 87 -10.36 0.93 -14.10
CA GLN A 87 -9.08 1.64 -14.18
C GLN A 87 -8.89 2.61 -13.02
N LEU A 88 -9.96 3.26 -12.53
CA LEU A 88 -9.84 4.14 -11.37
C LEU A 88 -9.35 3.38 -10.13
N VAL A 89 -9.92 2.20 -9.91
CA VAL A 89 -9.54 1.30 -8.81
C VAL A 89 -8.07 0.89 -8.95
N ALA A 90 -7.62 0.51 -10.16
CA ALA A 90 -6.20 0.27 -10.42
C ALA A 90 -5.33 1.51 -10.11
N GLY A 91 -5.75 2.69 -10.57
CA GLY A 91 -5.07 3.95 -10.27
C GLY A 91 -4.93 4.20 -8.77
N PHE A 92 -5.98 3.98 -7.98
CA PHE A 92 -5.92 4.14 -6.52
C PHE A 92 -5.01 3.12 -5.83
N HIS A 93 -5.02 1.84 -6.24
CA HIS A 93 -4.08 0.85 -5.70
C HIS A 93 -2.63 1.23 -5.97
N SER A 94 -2.36 1.89 -7.11
CA SER A 94 -1.01 2.40 -7.38
C SER A 94 -0.57 3.41 -6.32
N LEU A 95 -1.44 4.37 -5.96
CA LEU A 95 -1.15 5.38 -4.96
C LEU A 95 -0.94 4.78 -3.56
N VAL A 96 -1.69 3.73 -3.20
CA VAL A 96 -1.48 3.00 -1.94
C VAL A 96 -0.09 2.34 -1.92
N GLY A 97 0.29 1.67 -3.01
CA GLY A 97 1.62 1.06 -3.13
C GLY A 97 2.75 2.08 -3.04
N LEU A 98 2.62 3.22 -3.72
CA LEU A 98 3.60 4.30 -3.65
C LEU A 98 3.67 4.93 -2.25
N ALA A 99 2.53 5.10 -1.57
CA ALA A 99 2.52 5.59 -0.20
C ALA A 99 3.30 4.65 0.74
N ALA A 100 3.14 3.32 0.61
CA ALA A 100 3.92 2.35 1.37
C ALA A 100 5.43 2.47 1.11
N VAL A 101 5.84 2.67 -0.16
CA VAL A 101 7.25 2.93 -0.53
C VAL A 101 7.76 4.21 0.12
N LEU A 102 7.02 5.32 0.02
CA LEU A 102 7.44 6.61 0.58
C LEU A 102 7.52 6.59 2.11
N VAL A 103 6.59 5.90 2.77
CA VAL A 103 6.63 5.71 4.23
C VAL A 103 7.85 4.86 4.62
N GLY A 104 8.12 3.77 3.90
CA GLY A 104 9.30 2.96 4.15
C GLY A 104 10.62 3.68 3.88
N VAL A 105 10.69 4.54 2.84
CA VAL A 105 11.84 5.42 2.60
C VAL A 105 12.03 6.38 3.77
N SER A 106 10.95 6.99 4.28
CA SER A 106 11.00 7.86 5.46
C SER A 106 11.51 7.12 6.70
N ALA A 107 10.97 5.93 6.96
CA ALA A 107 11.38 5.10 8.10
C ALA A 107 12.83 4.57 7.98
N TYR A 108 13.32 4.35 6.75
CA TYR A 108 14.69 3.94 6.50
C TYR A 108 15.70 5.06 6.76
N TYR A 109 15.41 6.30 6.33
CA TYR A 109 16.32 7.43 6.51
C TYR A 109 16.22 8.12 7.88
N SER A 110 15.07 7.96 8.56
CA SER A 110 14.83 8.54 9.90
C SER A 110 14.28 7.48 10.87
N PRO A 111 15.00 6.37 11.10
CA PRO A 111 14.50 5.27 11.93
C PRO A 111 14.33 5.66 13.41
N GLU A 112 15.09 6.65 13.90
CA GLU A 112 15.01 7.13 15.27
C GLU A 112 13.63 7.74 15.57
N ALA A 113 13.03 8.41 14.57
CA ALA A 113 11.70 9.02 14.69
C ALA A 113 10.57 8.00 14.91
N PHE A 114 10.83 6.73 14.60
CA PHE A 114 9.89 5.62 14.73
C PHE A 114 10.35 4.57 15.75
N ASN A 115 11.40 4.84 16.53
CA ASN A 115 12.02 3.92 17.49
C ASN A 115 12.57 2.61 16.87
N LEU A 116 13.06 2.66 15.63
CA LEU A 116 13.50 1.47 14.88
C LEU A 116 15.00 1.20 14.96
N GLY A 117 15.76 2.06 15.64
CA GLY A 117 17.23 2.05 15.65
C GLY A 117 17.80 3.31 15.01
N GLU A 118 19.00 3.21 14.46
CA GLU A 118 19.72 4.33 13.83
C GLU A 118 19.86 4.13 12.32
N PHE A 119 20.15 5.19 11.56
CA PHE A 119 20.38 5.09 10.12
C PHE A 119 21.48 4.05 9.80
N GLN A 120 21.15 3.07 8.94
CA GLN A 120 21.97 1.89 8.62
C GLN A 120 22.22 0.89 9.77
N ASN A 121 21.55 1.07 10.90
CA ASN A 121 21.55 0.16 12.05
C ASN A 121 20.13 0.02 12.63
N ILE A 122 19.18 -0.28 11.74
CA ILE A 122 17.77 -0.56 12.03
C ILE A 122 17.66 -1.98 12.61
N GLN A 123 16.76 -2.17 13.57
CA GLN A 123 16.45 -3.47 14.16
C GLN A 123 16.12 -4.51 13.09
N THR A 124 16.59 -5.75 13.30
CA THR A 124 16.48 -6.83 12.30
C THR A 124 15.03 -7.13 11.90
N SER A 125 14.08 -7.14 12.84
CA SER A 125 12.65 -7.30 12.52
C SER A 125 12.15 -6.16 11.63
N SER A 126 12.39 -4.92 12.05
CA SER A 126 11.90 -3.73 11.37
C SER A 126 12.48 -3.59 9.96
N ILE A 127 13.76 -3.88 9.73
CA ILE A 127 14.33 -3.80 8.37
C ILE A 127 13.75 -4.87 7.44
N ILE A 128 13.45 -6.07 7.94
CA ILE A 128 12.81 -7.14 7.15
C ILE A 128 11.37 -6.77 6.81
N GLU A 129 10.59 -6.33 7.79
CA GLU A 129 9.20 -5.90 7.63
C GLU A 129 9.10 -4.72 6.65
N MET A 130 10.00 -3.75 6.78
CA MET A 130 10.08 -2.57 5.92
C MET A 130 10.45 -2.97 4.50
N ALA A 131 11.48 -3.81 4.33
CA ALA A 131 11.93 -4.26 3.03
C ALA A 131 10.83 -5.06 2.29
N LEU A 132 10.06 -5.90 3.01
CA LEU A 132 8.89 -6.58 2.47
C LEU A 132 7.79 -5.59 2.08
N GLY A 133 7.39 -4.69 2.99
CA GLY A 133 6.33 -3.71 2.76
C GLY A 133 6.60 -2.80 1.57
N VAL A 134 7.84 -2.29 1.48
CA VAL A 134 8.31 -1.45 0.37
C VAL A 134 8.37 -2.21 -0.95
N SER A 135 8.88 -3.46 -0.94
CA SER A 135 8.95 -4.27 -2.16
C SER A 135 7.57 -4.58 -2.72
N ILE A 136 6.64 -5.02 -1.87
CA ILE A 136 5.25 -5.30 -2.26
C ILE A 136 4.56 -4.01 -2.71
N GLY A 137 4.80 -2.89 -2.04
CA GLY A 137 4.27 -1.58 -2.42
C GLY A 137 4.75 -1.13 -3.81
N ALA A 138 6.04 -1.29 -4.10
CA ALA A 138 6.64 -0.95 -5.40
C ALA A 138 6.10 -1.84 -6.54
N ILE A 139 5.95 -3.14 -6.29
CA ILE A 139 5.31 -4.09 -7.21
C ILE A 139 3.86 -3.68 -7.48
N THR A 140 3.14 -3.32 -6.42
CA THR A 140 1.73 -2.90 -6.51
C THR A 140 1.59 -1.63 -7.34
N PHE A 141 2.43 -0.62 -7.11
CA PHE A 141 2.43 0.63 -7.87
C PHE A 141 2.66 0.39 -9.36
N SER A 142 3.77 -0.25 -9.69
CA SER A 142 4.17 -0.48 -11.08
C SER A 142 3.18 -1.39 -11.82
N GLY A 143 2.73 -2.48 -11.19
CA GLY A 143 1.72 -3.37 -11.76
C GLY A 143 0.37 -2.68 -11.98
N SER A 144 -0.07 -1.88 -11.02
CA SER A 144 -1.35 -1.15 -11.12
C SER A 144 -1.33 -0.06 -12.19
N ILE A 145 -0.16 0.56 -12.45
CA ILE A 145 0.00 1.48 -13.58
C ILE A 145 -0.23 0.75 -14.91
N ILE A 146 0.33 -0.45 -15.11
CA ILE A 146 0.10 -1.21 -16.35
C ILE A 146 -1.38 -1.58 -16.50
N ALA A 147 -2.01 -2.03 -15.41
CA ALA A 147 -3.43 -2.34 -15.42
C ALA A 147 -4.29 -1.11 -15.79
N PHE A 148 -3.98 0.05 -15.19
CA PHE A 148 -4.61 1.33 -15.53
C PHE A 148 -4.42 1.67 -17.01
N LEU A 149 -3.19 1.63 -17.52
CA LEU A 149 -2.88 2.01 -18.91
C LEU A 149 -3.58 1.11 -19.93
N LYS A 150 -3.67 -0.20 -19.68
CA LYS A 150 -4.37 -1.14 -20.56
C LYS A 150 -5.88 -0.93 -20.56
N LEU A 151 -6.48 -0.73 -19.38
CA LEU A 151 -7.94 -0.50 -19.27
C LEU A 151 -8.36 0.87 -19.79
N GLN A 152 -7.48 1.87 -19.70
CA GLN A 152 -7.70 3.20 -20.26
C GLN A 152 -7.48 3.26 -21.79
N GLY A 153 -6.96 2.18 -22.39
CA GLY A 153 -6.66 2.11 -23.82
C GLY A 153 -5.43 2.91 -24.27
N ILE A 154 -4.63 3.42 -23.32
CA ILE A 154 -3.35 4.10 -23.58
C ILE A 154 -2.29 3.07 -23.98
N MET A 155 -2.39 1.86 -23.45
CA MET A 155 -1.57 0.70 -23.79
C MET A 155 -2.42 -0.39 -24.44
N THR A 156 -1.83 -1.20 -25.31
CA THR A 156 -2.54 -2.31 -25.96
C THR A 156 -3.07 -3.31 -24.93
N GLY A 157 -4.34 -3.69 -25.07
CA GLY A 157 -4.95 -4.75 -24.26
C GLY A 157 -4.38 -6.15 -24.55
N SER A 158 -3.68 -6.35 -25.67
CA SER A 158 -3.04 -7.63 -25.97
C SER A 158 -1.89 -7.95 -25.00
N PRO A 159 -1.66 -9.23 -24.68
CA PRO A 159 -0.43 -9.69 -24.05
C PRO A 159 0.82 -9.19 -24.79
N ILE A 160 1.76 -8.59 -24.08
CA ILE A 160 3.07 -8.24 -24.62
C ILE A 160 4.09 -9.20 -24.00
N ILE A 161 4.64 -10.08 -24.82
CA ILE A 161 5.57 -11.14 -24.42
C ILE A 161 6.92 -10.98 -25.11
N PHE A 162 8.00 -11.38 -24.44
CA PHE A 162 9.34 -11.37 -25.02
C PHE A 162 10.15 -12.61 -24.62
N ARG A 163 11.17 -12.93 -25.43
CA ARG A 163 12.01 -14.12 -25.21
C ARG A 163 12.80 -13.99 -23.91
N GLY A 164 12.70 -15.00 -23.05
CA GLY A 164 13.41 -15.04 -21.77
C GLY A 164 12.69 -14.37 -20.60
N GLN A 165 11.46 -13.90 -20.78
CA GLN A 165 10.68 -13.20 -19.75
C GLN A 165 10.54 -13.96 -18.44
N HIS A 166 10.20 -15.26 -18.48
CA HIS A 166 10.08 -16.07 -17.26
C HIS A 166 11.40 -16.17 -16.48
N LEU A 167 12.52 -16.34 -17.19
CA LEU A 167 13.84 -16.39 -16.58
C LEU A 167 14.19 -15.03 -15.94
N LEU A 168 13.95 -13.92 -16.66
CA LEU A 168 14.18 -12.59 -16.12
C LEU A 168 13.35 -12.33 -14.86
N ASN A 169 12.05 -12.65 -14.90
CA ASN A 169 11.16 -12.48 -13.77
C ASN A 169 11.60 -13.33 -12.56
N ALA A 170 12.03 -14.58 -12.80
CA ALA A 170 12.55 -15.45 -11.76
C ALA A 170 13.84 -14.89 -11.13
N VAL A 171 14.78 -14.42 -11.94
CA VAL A 171 16.03 -13.80 -11.46
C VAL A 171 15.75 -12.55 -10.65
N LEU A 172 14.84 -11.67 -11.11
CA LEU A 172 14.45 -10.47 -10.36
C LEU A 172 13.75 -10.83 -9.04
N GLY A 173 12.85 -11.80 -9.05
CA GLY A 173 12.13 -12.24 -7.85
C GLY A 173 13.07 -12.85 -6.81
N LEU A 174 13.99 -13.71 -7.22
CA LEU A 174 15.04 -14.24 -6.35
C LEU A 174 16.01 -13.13 -5.87
N GLY A 175 16.29 -12.15 -6.72
CA GLY A 175 17.09 -10.97 -6.38
C GLY A 175 16.45 -10.13 -5.28
N ILE A 176 15.13 -9.93 -5.32
CA ILE A 176 14.35 -9.25 -4.26
C ILE A 176 14.51 -9.99 -2.94
N ILE A 177 14.23 -11.30 -2.92
CA ILE A 177 14.35 -12.12 -1.69
C ILE A 177 15.79 -12.05 -1.14
N SER A 178 16.78 -12.19 -2.02
CA SER A 178 18.20 -12.16 -1.64
C SER A 178 18.59 -10.80 -1.06
N LEU A 179 18.12 -9.69 -1.65
CA LEU A 179 18.41 -8.34 -1.14
C LEU A 179 17.72 -8.06 0.19
N ILE A 180 16.49 -8.55 0.41
CA ILE A 180 15.82 -8.45 1.71
C ILE A 180 16.67 -9.15 2.79
N CYS A 181 17.15 -10.37 2.53
CA CYS A 181 18.03 -11.06 3.45
C CYS A 181 19.38 -10.33 3.64
N TYR A 182 19.94 -9.78 2.56
CA TYR A 182 21.23 -9.10 2.61
C TYR A 182 21.19 -7.77 3.37
N LEU A 183 20.07 -7.05 3.32
CA LEU A 183 19.86 -5.82 4.09
C LEU A 183 20.00 -6.02 5.59
N VAL A 184 19.78 -7.23 6.12
CA VAL A 184 20.02 -7.53 7.54
C VAL A 184 21.48 -7.29 7.94
N PHE A 185 22.42 -7.56 7.03
CA PHE A 185 23.85 -7.42 7.30
C PHE A 185 24.43 -6.09 6.80
N ASN A 186 23.89 -5.57 5.69
CA ASN A 186 24.39 -4.35 5.07
C ASN A 186 23.22 -3.46 4.63
N GLN A 187 22.84 -2.55 5.53
CA GLN A 187 21.74 -1.61 5.34
C GLN A 187 22.16 -0.37 4.54
N SER A 188 23.07 -0.48 3.58
CA SER A 188 23.48 0.67 2.76
C SER A 188 22.34 1.18 1.86
N GLY A 189 22.33 2.49 1.62
CA GLY A 189 21.30 3.14 0.80
C GLY A 189 21.26 2.61 -0.65
N ILE A 190 22.41 2.18 -1.18
CA ILE A 190 22.48 1.56 -2.51
C ILE A 190 21.69 0.24 -2.55
N ASN A 191 21.81 -0.61 -1.52
CA ASN A 191 21.08 -1.88 -1.45
C ASN A 191 19.57 -1.63 -1.32
N PHE A 192 19.19 -0.67 -0.48
CA PHE A 192 17.79 -0.31 -0.25
C PHE A 192 17.12 0.25 -1.53
N TRP A 193 17.77 1.19 -2.21
CA TRP A 193 17.26 1.72 -3.48
C TRP A 193 17.29 0.70 -4.62
N THR A 194 18.28 -0.21 -4.62
CA THR A 194 18.32 -1.32 -5.59
C THR A 194 17.11 -2.23 -5.40
N LEU A 195 16.78 -2.60 -4.16
CA LEU A 195 15.58 -3.39 -3.82
C LEU A 195 14.30 -2.72 -4.35
N ILE A 196 14.14 -1.42 -4.12
CA ILE A 196 13.00 -0.63 -4.62
C ILE A 196 12.96 -0.66 -6.15
N GLY A 197 14.09 -0.38 -6.80
CA GLY A 197 14.20 -0.31 -8.26
C GLY A 197 13.83 -1.63 -8.95
N ILE A 198 14.35 -2.75 -8.46
CA ILE A 198 14.01 -4.07 -9.01
C ILE A 198 12.56 -4.47 -8.71
N SER A 199 12.00 -4.00 -7.59
CA SER A 199 10.60 -4.24 -7.23
C SER A 199 9.62 -3.48 -8.15
N PHE A 200 9.95 -2.23 -8.53
CA PHE A 200 9.22 -1.54 -9.58
C PHE A 200 9.35 -2.25 -10.93
N LEU A 201 10.57 -2.68 -11.27
CA LEU A 201 10.81 -3.35 -12.55
C LEU A 201 10.00 -4.64 -12.67
N ILE A 202 10.05 -5.51 -11.66
CA ILE A 202 9.32 -6.79 -11.70
C ILE A 202 7.81 -6.56 -11.76
N GLY A 203 7.27 -5.56 -11.04
CA GLY A 203 5.84 -5.26 -11.08
C GLY A 203 5.34 -4.84 -12.48
N PHE A 204 6.15 -4.12 -13.25
CA PHE A 204 5.87 -3.93 -14.67
C PHE A 204 5.90 -5.27 -15.44
N LEU A 205 7.00 -6.03 -15.30
CA LEU A 205 7.26 -7.21 -16.13
C LEU A 205 6.30 -8.39 -15.91
N ILE A 206 5.69 -8.50 -14.73
CA ILE A 206 4.70 -9.55 -14.43
C ILE A 206 3.30 -9.21 -14.93
N ILE A 207 2.95 -7.93 -15.10
CA ILE A 207 1.61 -7.50 -15.53
C ILE A 207 1.52 -7.24 -17.04
N ILE A 208 2.60 -6.75 -17.67
CA ILE A 208 2.69 -6.55 -19.12
C ILE A 208 2.23 -7.75 -19.98
N PRO A 209 2.55 -9.03 -19.65
CA PRO A 209 2.11 -10.17 -20.45
C PRO A 209 0.63 -10.54 -20.26
N ILE A 210 -0.09 -9.94 -19.31
CA ILE A 210 -1.48 -10.30 -19.03
C ILE A 210 -2.42 -9.55 -19.99
N GLY A 211 -3.43 -10.23 -20.53
CA GLY A 211 -4.40 -9.64 -21.44
C GLY A 211 -5.38 -8.69 -20.74
N GLY A 212 -5.94 -7.75 -21.49
CA GLY A 212 -6.93 -6.77 -21.01
C GLY A 212 -8.19 -7.42 -20.43
N ALA A 213 -8.61 -8.56 -20.99
CA ALA A 213 -9.74 -9.33 -20.51
C ALA A 213 -9.52 -9.90 -19.09
N ASP A 214 -8.27 -10.22 -18.74
CA ASP A 214 -7.91 -10.80 -17.45
C ASP A 214 -7.52 -9.73 -16.40
N MET A 215 -7.51 -8.45 -16.78
CA MET A 215 -7.16 -7.34 -15.89
C MET A 215 -8.02 -7.24 -14.62
N PRO A 216 -9.33 -7.56 -14.61
CA PRO A 216 -10.09 -7.55 -13.36
C PRO A 216 -9.51 -8.46 -12.28
N VAL A 217 -9.01 -9.65 -12.64
CA VAL A 217 -8.34 -10.58 -11.71
C VAL A 217 -7.04 -9.98 -11.20
N VAL A 218 -6.25 -9.38 -12.10
CA VAL A 218 -5.02 -8.67 -11.75
C VAL A 218 -5.28 -7.54 -10.76
N ILE A 219 -6.33 -6.74 -10.97
CA ILE A 219 -6.67 -5.63 -10.07
C ILE A 219 -7.02 -6.15 -8.67
N SER A 220 -7.76 -7.26 -8.56
CA SER A 220 -8.05 -7.88 -7.26
C SER A 220 -6.79 -8.41 -6.57
N MET A 221 -5.89 -9.02 -7.33
CA MET A 221 -4.61 -9.50 -6.81
C MET A 221 -3.71 -8.33 -6.35
N LEU A 222 -3.63 -7.25 -7.12
CA LEU A 222 -2.89 -6.03 -6.73
C LEU A 222 -3.57 -5.31 -5.55
N ASN A 223 -4.88 -5.38 -5.40
CA ASN A 223 -5.57 -4.94 -4.18
C ASN A 223 -5.07 -5.71 -2.97
N SER A 224 -4.96 -7.04 -3.07
CA SER A 224 -4.37 -7.87 -2.02
C SER A 224 -2.96 -7.42 -1.67
N TYR A 225 -2.11 -7.19 -2.68
CA TYR A 225 -0.73 -6.75 -2.47
C TYR A 225 -0.67 -5.38 -1.79
N SER A 226 -1.55 -4.45 -2.14
CA SER A 226 -1.64 -3.15 -1.46
C SER A 226 -1.95 -3.30 0.04
N GLY A 227 -2.82 -4.26 0.41
CA GLY A 227 -3.12 -4.59 1.80
C GLY A 227 -1.93 -5.19 2.53
N TRP A 228 -1.22 -6.14 1.92
CA TRP A 228 -0.02 -6.74 2.50
C TRP A 228 1.14 -5.75 2.63
N ALA A 229 1.30 -4.83 1.67
CA ALA A 229 2.26 -3.73 1.78
C ALA A 229 1.94 -2.82 2.97
N ALA A 230 0.67 -2.44 3.13
CA ALA A 230 0.22 -1.65 4.28
C ALA A 230 0.42 -2.38 5.60
N ALA A 231 0.18 -3.69 5.66
CA ALA A 231 0.43 -4.50 6.84
C ALA A 231 1.92 -4.59 7.18
N GLY A 232 2.79 -4.79 6.18
CA GLY A 232 4.25 -4.82 6.38
C GLY A 232 4.80 -3.50 6.93
N ILE A 233 4.34 -2.37 6.38
CA ILE A 233 4.65 -1.04 6.95
C ILE A 233 4.03 -0.88 8.34
N GLY A 234 2.82 -1.43 8.56
CA GLY A 234 2.17 -1.43 9.87
C GLY A 234 3.00 -2.14 10.94
N PHE A 235 3.59 -3.29 10.63
CA PHE A 235 4.52 -3.99 11.54
C PHE A 235 5.78 -3.16 11.79
N THR A 236 6.37 -2.62 10.71
CA THR A 236 7.55 -1.76 10.80
C THR A 236 7.33 -0.60 11.77
N LEU A 237 6.15 0.02 11.76
CA LEU A 237 5.82 1.18 12.58
C LEU A 237 5.12 0.84 13.90
N GLU A 238 4.98 -0.45 14.23
CA GLU A 238 4.20 -0.96 15.36
C GLU A 238 2.77 -0.38 15.42
N ASN A 239 2.17 -0.14 14.26
CA ASN A 239 0.87 0.50 14.13
C ASN A 239 -0.25 -0.54 13.91
N THR A 240 -0.96 -0.85 15.00
CA THR A 240 -2.06 -1.84 15.00
C THR A 240 -3.16 -1.54 13.98
N ALA A 241 -3.49 -0.27 13.73
CA ALA A 241 -4.51 0.07 12.74
C ALA A 241 -4.08 -0.27 11.32
N LEU A 242 -2.83 0.00 10.95
CA LEU A 242 -2.28 -0.39 9.65
C LEU A 242 -2.18 -1.91 9.50
N ILE A 243 -1.75 -2.62 10.55
CA ILE A 243 -1.66 -4.09 10.55
C ILE A 243 -3.04 -4.70 10.32
N ILE A 244 -4.05 -4.31 11.10
CA ILE A 244 -5.41 -4.87 10.99
C ILE A 244 -6.01 -4.54 9.62
N THR A 245 -6.00 -3.27 9.22
CA THR A 245 -6.61 -2.86 7.94
C THR A 245 -5.89 -3.48 6.76
N GLY A 246 -4.56 -3.51 6.78
CA GLY A 246 -3.75 -4.14 5.74
C GLY A 246 -4.05 -5.62 5.59
N ALA A 247 -4.13 -6.37 6.70
CA ALA A 247 -4.46 -7.80 6.67
C ALA A 247 -5.89 -8.06 6.17
N LEU A 248 -6.87 -7.21 6.54
CA LEU A 248 -8.25 -7.32 6.06
C LEU A 248 -8.35 -7.09 4.55
N VAL A 249 -7.71 -6.03 4.03
CA VAL A 249 -7.69 -5.74 2.60
C VAL A 249 -6.90 -6.81 1.83
N GLY A 250 -5.76 -7.24 2.38
CA GLY A 250 -4.91 -8.27 1.83
C GLY A 250 -5.65 -9.59 1.64
N SER A 251 -6.29 -10.08 2.69
CA SER A 251 -7.10 -11.31 2.64
C SER A 251 -8.33 -11.17 1.73
N SER A 252 -9.05 -10.04 1.78
CA SER A 252 -10.21 -9.81 0.92
C SER A 252 -9.83 -9.82 -0.57
N GLY A 253 -8.74 -9.17 -0.96
CA GLY A 253 -8.27 -9.15 -2.34
C GLY A 253 -7.86 -10.54 -2.84
N ALA A 254 -7.25 -11.34 -1.97
CA ALA A 254 -6.85 -12.71 -2.30
C ALA A 254 -8.08 -13.62 -2.54
N ILE A 255 -9.11 -13.51 -1.70
CA ILE A 255 -10.37 -14.26 -1.85
C ILE A 255 -11.11 -13.84 -3.12
N LEU A 256 -11.15 -12.53 -3.43
CA LEU A 256 -11.82 -12.02 -4.63
C LEU A 256 -11.12 -12.43 -5.94
N SER A 257 -9.83 -12.79 -5.87
CA SER A 257 -9.06 -13.27 -7.03
C SER A 257 -9.12 -14.79 -7.25
N TYR A 258 -9.66 -15.55 -6.28
CA TYR A 258 -9.79 -17.01 -6.34
C TYR A 258 -11.13 -17.42 -6.95
#